data_AF-A0A100XFC1-F1
#
_entry.id   AF-A0A100XFC1-F1
#
_cell.length_a   1.000
_cell.length_b   1.000
_cell.length_c   1.000
_cell.angle_alpha   90.00
_cell.angle_beta   90.00
_cell.angle_gamma   90.00
#
_symmetry.space_group_name_H-M   'P 1'
#
loop_
_entity.id
_entity.type
_entity.pdbx_description
1 polymer ?
#
loop_
_entity_poly.entity_id
_entity_poly.type
_entity_poly.pdbx_seq_one_letter_code
_entity_poly.pdbx_strand_id
1 'polypeptide(L)'
;MARKLTYADLLESNSFLRNLSDTTYWLCITRTTQESKLFPMNPYMLLSYLNSFYRLPTLLREVDSVMPAEELGDRVREASFKVNTVNAAWGMPTFYLLGRELLLNWGLIRPQDAIEDVVDVLDFSRRFNLSYHRNDGHITNKEFGDRSQFLPERTLDGFREQLLGVTPNDRLHTAAVKLLAQLSQYAFLAHCECRIGIHNSGPYNWGDNRQMLVRDFFDLTEGDYPWLDGIATRLPHNNLTIPIVFKDTHFHLVDDWASFEAEPSYDARNIVAVGMYTSDPLTDGYVPVGMENAEVLAETMEEYREILAEATADLWKRIASWSREQMIDAGALVYSSVAKDFAHLTGTYRQSDWMELDDRAQRFKVLMNDEYARDNLTEMVGLLGFPQQKANPYTMARYSNLNQHMISGLPYSVLNDDDYAPTVGSELSGRSSLDAKTGLWTTSAGRITIDEYNERARGFTPTVHQEKFRYLDEEWVKWNHDSELAAELYRLGRPQAPGKVNQ
;
A
#
# COMPACT_ATOMS: atom_id res chain seq x y z
N MET A 1 -9.35 -14.14 24.93
CA MET A 1 -9.06 -13.62 26.29
C MET A 1 -8.69 -12.16 26.13
N ALA A 2 -9.12 -11.28 27.04
CA ALA A 2 -8.72 -9.87 27.03
C ALA A 2 -7.19 -9.74 27.12
N ARG A 3 -6.58 -8.89 26.30
CA ARG A 3 -5.14 -8.63 26.32
C ARG A 3 -4.81 -7.88 27.61
N LYS A 4 -3.90 -8.42 28.43
CA LYS A 4 -3.40 -7.68 29.60
C LYS A 4 -2.38 -6.63 29.13
N LEU A 5 -2.80 -5.37 29.08
CA LEU A 5 -1.94 -4.24 28.72
C LEU A 5 -0.85 -4.01 29.78
N THR A 6 0.36 -3.75 29.31
CA THR A 6 1.51 -3.37 30.14
C THR A 6 1.90 -1.92 29.88
N TYR A 7 2.71 -1.37 30.79
CA TYR A 7 3.28 -0.03 30.58
C TYR A 7 4.16 0.02 29.32
N ALA A 8 4.88 -1.06 28.99
CA ALA A 8 5.69 -1.14 27.78
C ALA A 8 4.83 -1.10 26.51
N ASP A 9 3.71 -1.83 26.46
CA ASP A 9 2.78 -1.79 25.31
C ASP A 9 2.32 -0.36 25.01
N LEU A 10 1.99 0.41 26.05
CA LEU A 10 1.53 1.78 25.90
C LEU A 10 2.64 2.76 25.51
N LEU A 11 3.87 2.54 26.00
CA LEU A 11 5.04 3.33 25.58
C LEU A 11 5.34 3.13 24.09
N GLU A 12 5.41 1.88 23.64
CA GLU A 12 5.67 1.52 22.26
C GLU A 12 4.55 2.03 21.34
N SER A 13 3.30 1.79 21.71
CA SER A 13 2.12 2.22 20.95
C SER A 13 2.07 3.74 20.82
N ASN A 14 2.25 4.50 21.90
CA ASN A 14 2.25 5.97 21.83
C ASN A 14 3.44 6.52 21.05
N SER A 15 4.61 5.89 21.13
CA SER A 15 5.78 6.28 20.35
C SER A 15 5.53 6.13 18.84
N PHE A 16 5.04 4.96 18.43
CA PHE A 16 4.72 4.68 17.02
C PHE A 16 3.56 5.56 16.52
N LEU A 17 2.50 5.72 17.31
CA LEU A 17 1.37 6.62 17.00
C LEU A 17 1.84 8.07 16.80
N ARG A 18 2.76 8.56 17.65
CA ARG A 18 3.28 9.93 17.50
C ARG A 18 4.08 10.07 16.22
N ASN A 19 4.88 9.08 15.86
CA ASN A 19 5.59 9.05 14.58
C ASN A 19 4.63 9.12 13.39
N LEU A 20 3.60 8.26 13.38
CA LEU A 20 2.55 8.28 12.36
C LEU A 20 1.81 9.62 12.29
N SER A 21 1.51 10.22 13.44
CA SER A 21 0.84 11.53 13.52
C SER A 21 1.70 12.64 12.90
N ASP A 22 3.00 12.65 13.19
CA ASP A 22 3.91 13.66 12.66
C ASP A 22 4.11 13.45 11.15
N THR A 23 4.36 12.22 10.71
CA THR A 23 4.55 11.86 9.29
C THR A 23 3.30 12.19 8.48
N THR A 24 2.10 11.80 8.95
CA THR A 24 0.85 12.10 8.26
C THR A 24 0.59 13.61 8.16
N TYR A 25 0.84 14.35 9.24
CA TYR A 25 0.69 15.81 9.19
C TYR A 25 1.64 16.47 8.21
N TRP A 26 2.91 16.04 8.19
CA TRP A 26 3.88 16.51 7.21
C TRP A 26 3.41 16.25 5.78
N LEU A 27 2.92 15.05 5.47
CA LEU A 27 2.42 14.68 4.15
C LEU A 27 1.20 15.54 3.73
N CYS A 28 0.33 15.87 4.68
CA CYS A 28 -0.83 16.72 4.42
C CYS A 28 -0.48 18.20 4.18
N ILE A 29 0.50 18.77 4.89
CA ILE A 29 0.82 20.21 4.78
C ILE A 29 1.79 20.55 3.66
N THR A 30 2.65 19.61 3.25
CA THR A 30 3.60 19.84 2.16
C THR A 30 2.97 19.64 0.79
N ARG A 31 1.71 19.19 0.75
CA ARG A 31 0.99 18.89 -0.49
C ARG A 31 -0.35 19.60 -0.53
N THR A 32 -0.77 19.96 -1.74
CA THR A 32 -2.10 20.54 -1.94
C THR A 32 -3.17 19.46 -1.80
N THR A 33 -4.06 19.59 -0.81
CA THR A 33 -5.31 18.81 -0.77
C THR A 33 -6.08 19.07 -2.05
N GLN A 34 -6.22 18.05 -2.91
CA GLN A 34 -6.94 18.19 -4.17
C GLN A 34 -8.40 17.78 -3.97
N GLU A 35 -9.34 18.64 -4.33
CA GLU A 35 -10.74 18.24 -4.44
C GLU A 35 -10.96 17.50 -5.77
N SER A 36 -11.51 16.29 -5.69
CA SER A 36 -12.08 15.63 -6.85
C SER A 36 -13.37 16.34 -7.30
N LYS A 37 -13.56 16.45 -8.62
CA LYS A 37 -14.83 16.88 -9.22
C LYS A 37 -15.67 15.72 -9.76
N LEU A 38 -15.10 14.52 -9.83
CA LEU A 38 -15.77 13.32 -10.33
C LEU A 38 -16.35 12.48 -9.19
N PHE A 39 -15.58 12.31 -8.12
CA PHE A 39 -15.96 11.56 -6.94
C PHE A 39 -16.13 12.47 -5.72
N PRO A 40 -17.06 12.15 -4.82
CA PRO A 40 -17.22 12.84 -3.53
C PRO A 40 -16.09 12.42 -2.57
N MET A 41 -14.88 12.94 -2.80
CA MET A 41 -13.66 12.53 -2.10
C MET A 41 -13.73 12.71 -0.59
N ASN A 42 -14.07 13.91 -0.11
CA ASN A 42 -14.12 14.15 1.33
C ASN A 42 -15.13 13.21 2.02
N PRO A 43 -16.37 13.04 1.51
CA PRO A 43 -17.31 12.06 2.04
C PRO A 43 -16.78 10.63 2.11
N TYR A 44 -16.17 10.13 1.02
CA TYR A 44 -15.73 8.74 1.01
C TYR A 44 -14.51 8.51 1.90
N MET A 45 -13.64 9.50 2.09
CA MET A 45 -12.47 9.37 2.97
C MET A 45 -12.88 9.30 4.43
N LEU A 46 -13.82 10.15 4.88
CA LEU A 46 -14.32 10.06 6.25
C LEU A 46 -15.01 8.72 6.50
N LEU A 47 -15.79 8.24 5.53
CA LEU A 47 -16.45 6.93 5.63
C LEU A 47 -15.45 5.77 5.62
N SER A 48 -14.37 5.84 4.84
CA SER A 48 -13.33 4.81 4.82
C SER A 48 -12.59 4.72 6.15
N TYR A 49 -12.32 5.85 6.80
CA TYR A 49 -11.69 5.88 8.12
C TYR A 49 -12.56 5.20 9.17
N LEU A 50 -13.86 5.51 9.20
CA LEU A 50 -14.81 4.82 10.07
C LEU A 50 -14.87 3.32 9.77
N ASN A 51 -14.93 2.94 8.49
CA ASN A 51 -14.95 1.53 8.10
C ASN A 51 -13.68 0.80 8.58
N SER A 52 -12.52 1.45 8.43
CA SER A 52 -11.22 0.95 8.88
C SER A 52 -11.20 0.74 10.40
N PHE A 53 -11.67 1.72 11.18
CA PHE A 53 -11.77 1.63 12.64
C PHE A 53 -12.60 0.43 13.12
N TYR A 54 -13.73 0.17 12.45
CA TYR A 54 -14.64 -0.89 12.85
C TYR A 54 -14.23 -2.29 12.40
N ARG A 55 -13.50 -2.43 11.29
CA ARG A 55 -13.21 -3.72 10.66
C ARG A 55 -11.78 -4.22 10.83
N LEU A 56 -10.78 -3.33 10.71
CA LEU A 56 -9.37 -3.75 10.65
C LEU A 56 -8.90 -4.57 11.86
N PRO A 57 -9.25 -4.26 13.12
CA PRO A 57 -8.75 -5.04 14.25
C PRO A 57 -9.06 -6.54 14.15
N THR A 58 -10.29 -6.87 13.75
CA THR A 58 -10.73 -8.25 13.57
C THR A 58 -10.01 -8.93 12.40
N LEU A 59 -9.91 -8.23 11.27
CA LEU A 59 -9.27 -8.74 10.06
C LEU A 59 -7.77 -8.97 10.26
N LEU A 60 -7.08 -8.04 10.91
CA LEU A 60 -5.65 -8.17 11.20
C LEU A 60 -5.36 -9.25 12.21
N ARG A 61 -6.20 -9.45 13.24
CA ARG A 61 -6.04 -10.58 14.17
C ARG A 61 -6.15 -11.94 13.47
N GLU A 62 -7.05 -12.07 12.49
CA GLU A 62 -7.16 -13.30 11.70
C GLU A 62 -5.90 -13.51 10.86
N VAL A 63 -5.45 -12.49 10.13
CA VAL A 63 -4.21 -12.52 9.34
C VAL A 63 -3.01 -12.91 10.22
N ASP A 64 -2.79 -12.19 11.33
CA ASP A 64 -1.65 -12.39 12.25
C ASP A 64 -1.69 -13.76 12.93
N SER A 65 -2.89 -14.35 13.11
CA SER A 65 -3.04 -15.72 13.64
C SER A 65 -2.57 -16.80 12.68
N VAL A 66 -2.53 -16.52 11.37
CA VAL A 66 -2.05 -17.42 10.33
C VAL A 66 -0.59 -17.15 10.03
N MET A 67 -0.21 -15.89 9.90
CA MET A 67 1.14 -15.47 9.57
C MET A 67 1.49 -14.17 10.29
N PRO A 68 2.50 -14.16 11.17
CA PRO A 68 2.88 -12.96 11.90
C PRO A 68 3.26 -11.80 10.96
N ALA A 69 2.92 -10.58 11.36
CA ALA A 69 3.21 -9.34 10.62
C ALA A 69 4.67 -9.21 10.13
N GLU A 70 5.64 -9.64 10.93
CA GLU A 70 7.06 -9.62 10.57
C GLU A 70 7.41 -10.62 9.46
N GLU A 71 6.72 -11.77 9.41
CA GLU A 71 6.89 -12.73 8.33
C GLU A 71 6.25 -12.22 7.04
N LEU A 72 5.11 -11.52 7.15
CA LEU A 72 4.49 -10.85 6.00
C LEU A 72 5.40 -9.75 5.45
N GLY A 73 6.01 -8.94 6.30
CA GLY A 73 6.95 -7.90 5.86
C GLY A 73 8.22 -8.44 5.22
N ASP A 74 8.77 -9.55 5.72
CA ASP A 74 9.86 -10.27 5.06
C ASP A 74 9.44 -10.78 3.66
N ARG A 75 8.23 -11.36 3.53
CA ARG A 75 7.67 -11.86 2.27
C ARG A 75 7.53 -10.80 1.19
N VAL A 76 6.97 -9.65 1.54
CA VAL A 76 6.66 -8.60 0.55
C VAL A 76 7.86 -7.76 0.14
N ARG A 77 9.05 -8.01 0.69
CA ARG A 77 10.31 -7.43 0.18
C ARG A 77 10.86 -8.17 -1.03
N GLU A 78 10.42 -9.41 -1.25
CA GLU A 78 10.97 -10.30 -2.27
C GLU A 78 10.22 -10.21 -3.61
N ALA A 79 9.05 -9.61 -3.60
CA ALA A 79 8.18 -9.38 -4.74
C ALA A 79 7.34 -8.12 -4.47
N SER A 80 6.79 -7.50 -5.51
CA SER A 80 5.91 -6.33 -5.33
C SER A 80 4.47 -6.76 -5.05
N PHE A 81 3.90 -6.18 -4.00
CA PHE A 81 2.51 -6.37 -3.57
C PHE A 81 1.86 -5.01 -3.29
N LYS A 82 0.52 -4.95 -3.27
CA LYS A 82 -0.15 -3.76 -2.75
C LYS A 82 0.11 -3.60 -1.25
N VAL A 83 0.56 -4.65 -0.54
CA VAL A 83 1.20 -4.56 0.77
C VAL A 83 2.57 -3.87 0.63
N ASN A 84 2.56 -2.54 0.73
CA ASN A 84 3.73 -1.69 0.51
C ASN A 84 3.70 -0.46 1.42
N THR A 85 4.59 0.51 1.17
CA THR A 85 4.69 1.71 2.02
C THR A 85 3.36 2.48 2.11
N VAL A 86 2.68 2.70 0.97
CA VAL A 86 1.45 3.49 0.93
C VAL A 86 0.31 2.80 1.67
N ASN A 87 0.10 1.52 1.40
CA ASN A 87 -1.10 0.84 1.83
C ASN A 87 -0.94 0.21 3.22
N ALA A 88 0.17 -0.48 3.47
CA ALA A 88 0.38 -1.25 4.69
C ALA A 88 1.20 -0.49 5.73
N ALA A 89 2.33 0.11 5.33
CA ALA A 89 3.22 0.80 6.28
C ALA A 89 2.58 2.06 6.87
N TRP A 90 2.01 2.91 6.00
CA TRP A 90 1.39 4.18 6.39
C TRP A 90 -0.14 4.12 6.39
N GLY A 91 -0.77 3.74 5.27
CA GLY A 91 -2.21 3.91 5.04
C GLY A 91 -3.07 3.16 6.05
N MET A 92 -2.83 1.85 6.23
CA MET A 92 -3.60 0.98 7.12
C MET A 92 -3.67 1.52 8.57
N PRO A 93 -2.56 1.73 9.29
CA PRO A 93 -2.65 2.24 10.67
C PRO A 93 -3.20 3.66 10.72
N THR A 94 -2.88 4.50 9.74
CA THR A 94 -3.33 5.90 9.73
C THR A 94 -4.84 6.00 9.51
N PHE A 95 -5.41 5.25 8.57
CA PHE A 95 -6.84 5.28 8.28
C PHE A 95 -7.67 4.73 9.45
N TYR A 96 -7.16 3.69 10.12
CA TYR A 96 -7.71 3.21 11.39
C TYR A 96 -7.75 4.30 12.46
N LEU A 97 -6.61 4.97 12.70
CA LEU A 97 -6.48 6.00 13.74
C LEU A 97 -7.30 7.25 13.42
N LEU A 98 -7.40 7.67 12.16
CA LEU A 98 -8.26 8.79 11.77
C LEU A 98 -9.75 8.45 11.97
N GLY A 99 -10.14 7.18 11.82
CA GLY A 99 -11.49 6.72 12.15
C GLY A 99 -11.78 6.86 13.64
N ARG A 100 -10.79 6.54 14.49
CA ARG A 100 -10.84 6.79 15.93
C ARG A 100 -10.96 8.28 16.24
N GLU A 101 -10.15 9.13 15.59
CA GLU A 101 -10.21 10.59 15.80
C GLU A 101 -11.58 11.17 15.47
N LEU A 102 -12.24 10.71 14.39
CA LEU A 102 -13.61 11.13 14.07
C LEU A 102 -14.58 10.85 15.22
N LEU A 103 -14.57 9.64 15.76
CA LEU A 103 -15.47 9.23 16.83
C LEU A 103 -15.16 9.96 18.15
N LEU A 104 -13.88 10.20 18.45
CA LEU A 104 -13.46 11.01 19.61
C LEU A 104 -13.97 12.45 19.48
N ASN A 105 -13.86 13.04 18.30
CA ASN A 105 -14.28 14.41 18.04
C ASN A 105 -15.80 14.58 18.07
N TRP A 106 -16.56 13.52 17.76
CA TRP A 106 -18.00 13.47 17.97
C TRP A 106 -18.42 13.16 19.41
N GLY A 107 -17.47 12.84 20.29
CA GLY A 107 -17.75 12.46 21.68
C GLY A 107 -18.50 11.13 21.81
N LEU A 108 -18.40 10.26 20.79
CA LEU A 108 -19.03 8.93 20.79
C LEU A 108 -18.20 7.88 21.52
N ILE A 109 -16.89 8.10 21.59
CA ILE A 109 -15.94 7.28 22.34
C ILE A 109 -15.03 8.17 23.18
N ARG A 110 -14.43 7.60 24.21
CA ARG A 110 -13.39 8.21 25.03
C ARG A 110 -12.01 7.70 24.60
N PRO A 111 -10.91 8.39 24.96
CA PRO A 111 -9.56 7.96 24.60
C PRO A 111 -9.18 6.54 25.05
N GLN A 112 -9.82 6.01 26.10
CA GLN A 112 -9.64 4.66 26.65
C GLN A 112 -10.39 3.58 25.86
N ASP A 113 -11.44 3.93 25.13
CA ASP A 113 -12.28 2.94 24.46
C ASP A 113 -11.55 2.36 23.23
N ALA A 114 -11.81 1.08 22.94
CA ALA A 114 -11.16 0.23 21.95
C ALA A 114 -9.63 0.07 22.14
N ILE A 115 -9.10 0.29 23.35
CA ILE A 115 -7.66 0.29 23.59
C ILE A 115 -6.95 -1.01 23.17
N GLU A 116 -7.57 -2.18 23.32
CA GLU A 116 -6.97 -3.45 22.90
C GLU A 116 -6.85 -3.50 21.37
N ASP A 117 -7.89 -3.06 20.65
CA ASP A 117 -7.87 -2.98 19.19
C ASP A 117 -6.82 -1.99 18.69
N VAL A 118 -6.67 -0.82 19.33
CA VAL A 118 -5.69 0.18 18.92
C VAL A 118 -4.28 -0.36 19.11
N VAL A 119 -3.99 -1.00 20.25
CA VAL A 119 -2.68 -1.61 20.52
C VAL A 119 -2.40 -2.76 19.55
N ASP A 120 -3.38 -3.61 19.24
CA ASP A 120 -3.20 -4.70 18.27
C ASP A 120 -2.88 -4.17 16.87
N VAL A 121 -3.61 -3.15 16.38
CA VAL A 121 -3.33 -2.53 15.07
C VAL A 121 -1.95 -1.89 15.04
N LEU A 122 -1.57 -1.13 16.08
CA LEU A 122 -0.28 -0.46 16.16
C LEU A 122 0.88 -1.46 16.27
N ASP A 123 0.72 -2.53 17.06
CA ASP A 123 1.74 -3.56 17.20
C ASP A 123 1.95 -4.35 15.90
N PHE A 124 0.86 -4.78 15.25
CA PHE A 124 0.93 -5.43 13.93
C PHE A 124 1.67 -4.53 12.93
N SER A 125 1.26 -3.26 12.85
CA SER A 125 1.85 -2.29 11.93
C SER A 125 3.34 -2.06 12.21
N ARG A 126 3.72 -1.96 13.49
CA ARG A 126 5.11 -1.75 13.90
C ARG A 126 5.98 -2.96 13.56
N ARG A 127 5.53 -4.18 13.85
CA ARG A 127 6.25 -5.42 13.50
C ARG A 127 6.44 -5.56 11.98
N PHE A 128 5.37 -5.29 11.22
CA PHE A 128 5.44 -5.23 9.76
C PHE A 128 6.49 -4.21 9.29
N ASN A 129 6.40 -2.96 9.75
CA ASN A 129 7.32 -1.89 9.33
C ASN A 129 8.79 -2.21 9.62
N LEU A 130 9.10 -2.77 10.79
CA LEU A 130 10.47 -3.16 11.16
C LEU A 130 11.05 -4.22 10.24
N SER A 131 10.25 -5.21 9.85
CA SER A 131 10.69 -6.25 8.90
C SER A 131 10.77 -5.72 7.46
N TYR A 132 9.80 -4.92 7.02
CA TYR A 132 9.73 -4.37 5.67
C TYR A 132 10.88 -3.39 5.37
N HIS A 133 11.26 -2.55 6.35
CA HIS A 133 12.35 -1.58 6.23
C HIS A 133 13.68 -2.08 6.83
N ARG A 134 13.84 -3.40 7.06
CA ARG A 134 15.01 -3.96 7.75
C ARG A 134 16.36 -3.65 7.10
N ASN A 135 16.38 -3.29 5.81
CA ASN A 135 17.62 -2.95 5.09
C ASN A 135 18.28 -1.67 5.63
N ASP A 136 17.48 -0.71 6.10
CA ASP A 136 17.97 0.56 6.63
C ASP A 136 17.73 0.71 8.14
N GLY A 137 16.85 -0.12 8.72
CA GLY A 137 16.60 -0.18 10.15
C GLY A 137 15.70 0.93 10.71
N HIS A 138 15.09 1.75 9.86
CA HIS A 138 14.11 2.76 10.25
C HIS A 138 12.68 2.19 10.18
N ILE A 139 11.70 2.93 10.69
CA ILE A 139 10.30 2.51 10.68
C ILE A 139 9.57 3.07 9.45
N THR A 140 9.97 4.25 8.96
CA THR A 140 9.31 4.97 7.86
C THR A 140 10.31 5.49 6.86
N ASN A 141 9.84 5.79 5.64
CA ASN A 141 10.67 6.44 4.62
C ASN A 141 11.16 7.81 5.10
N LYS A 142 10.32 8.52 5.88
CA LYS A 142 10.68 9.81 6.45
C LYS A 142 11.91 9.75 7.36
N GLU A 143 11.99 8.72 8.18
CA GLU A 143 13.14 8.49 9.06
C GLU A 143 14.41 8.16 8.27
N PHE A 144 14.28 7.47 7.13
CA PHE A 144 15.39 7.17 6.23
C PHE A 144 15.74 8.30 5.24
N GLY A 145 15.36 9.53 5.58
CA GLY A 145 15.66 10.73 4.78
C GLY A 145 14.85 10.80 3.49
N ASP A 146 13.57 10.46 3.58
CA ASP A 146 12.60 10.44 2.47
C ASP A 146 13.03 9.47 1.36
N ARG A 147 13.41 8.23 1.74
CA ARG A 147 13.81 7.17 0.81
C ARG A 147 13.02 5.89 1.07
N SER A 148 12.60 5.24 -0.01
CA SER A 148 11.83 3.99 0.01
C SER A 148 12.68 2.84 -0.53
N GLN A 149 13.73 2.42 0.20
CA GLN A 149 14.71 1.42 -0.28
C GLN A 149 14.57 0.07 0.43
N PHE A 150 13.50 -0.65 0.16
CA PHE A 150 13.25 -1.96 0.78
C PHE A 150 13.74 -3.16 -0.05
N LEU A 151 14.05 -2.96 -1.34
CA LEU A 151 14.49 -4.07 -2.20
C LEU A 151 15.85 -4.63 -1.76
N PRO A 152 15.99 -5.96 -1.63
CA PRO A 152 17.27 -6.61 -1.35
C PRO A 152 18.32 -6.40 -2.44
N GLU A 153 19.61 -6.48 -2.10
CA GLU A 153 20.71 -6.25 -3.04
C GLU A 153 20.64 -7.19 -4.25
N ARG A 154 20.40 -8.49 -3.99
CA ARG A 154 20.22 -9.51 -5.03
C ARG A 154 19.14 -9.16 -6.06
N THR A 155 18.05 -8.51 -5.65
CA THR A 155 17.00 -8.10 -6.58
C THR A 155 17.49 -6.99 -7.49
N LEU A 156 18.18 -6.00 -6.91
CA LEU A 156 18.78 -4.88 -7.64
C LEU A 156 19.88 -5.36 -8.60
N ASP A 157 20.69 -6.34 -8.19
CA ASP A 157 21.73 -6.97 -9.02
C ASP A 157 21.13 -7.75 -10.20
N GLY A 158 20.00 -8.44 -9.99
CA GLY A 158 19.21 -9.05 -11.05
C GLY A 158 18.69 -8.03 -12.05
N PHE A 159 18.10 -6.93 -11.58
CA PHE A 159 17.70 -5.83 -12.46
C PHE A 159 18.91 -5.28 -13.23
N ARG A 160 20.05 -5.10 -12.58
CA ARG A 160 21.27 -4.56 -13.23
C ARG A 160 21.69 -5.33 -14.48
N GLU A 161 21.53 -6.65 -14.48
CA GLU A 161 21.85 -7.49 -15.65
C GLU A 161 20.71 -7.56 -16.67
N GLN A 162 19.45 -7.40 -16.25
CA GLN A 162 18.28 -7.69 -17.07
C GLN A 162 17.64 -6.46 -17.73
N LEU A 163 17.80 -5.25 -17.17
CA LEU A 163 17.18 -4.05 -17.73
C LEU A 163 17.75 -3.73 -19.11
N LEU A 164 16.86 -3.34 -20.02
CA LEU A 164 17.19 -3.05 -21.40
C LEU A 164 17.51 -1.58 -21.56
N GLY A 165 18.69 -1.29 -22.12
CA GLY A 165 19.14 0.06 -22.38
C GLY A 165 18.27 0.77 -23.42
N VAL A 166 18.01 2.05 -23.18
CA VAL A 166 17.22 2.90 -24.09
C VAL A 166 17.87 4.26 -24.30
N THR A 167 17.47 4.90 -25.39
CA THR A 167 17.82 6.26 -25.79
C THR A 167 16.54 7.06 -26.01
N PRO A 168 16.54 8.38 -25.72
CA PRO A 168 15.34 9.18 -25.88
C PRO A 168 14.75 9.09 -27.29
N ASN A 169 13.45 8.78 -27.36
CA ASN A 169 12.66 8.61 -28.58
C ASN A 169 12.96 7.36 -29.41
N ASP A 170 13.76 6.40 -28.94
CA ASP A 170 13.71 5.07 -29.53
C ASP A 170 12.35 4.39 -29.24
N ARG A 171 12.09 3.26 -29.89
CA ARG A 171 10.79 2.60 -29.80
C ARG A 171 10.47 2.17 -28.37
N LEU A 172 11.41 1.51 -27.69
CA LEU A 172 11.20 1.02 -26.32
C LEU A 172 11.04 2.17 -25.33
N HIS A 173 11.86 3.22 -25.44
CA HIS A 173 11.71 4.45 -24.66
C HIS A 173 10.30 5.04 -24.82
N THR A 174 9.85 5.17 -26.07
CA THR A 174 8.54 5.73 -26.40
C THR A 174 7.41 4.85 -25.86
N ALA A 175 7.51 3.53 -26.00
CA ALA A 175 6.54 2.57 -25.49
C ALA A 175 6.43 2.65 -23.96
N ALA A 176 7.57 2.66 -23.25
CA ALA A 176 7.62 2.74 -21.80
C ALA A 176 6.99 4.05 -21.27
N VAL A 177 7.36 5.20 -21.84
CA VAL A 177 6.80 6.51 -21.44
C VAL A 177 5.28 6.55 -21.64
N LYS A 178 4.80 6.04 -22.78
CA LYS A 178 3.36 6.02 -23.08
C LYS A 178 2.59 5.04 -22.20
N LEU A 179 3.14 3.86 -21.94
CA LEU A 179 2.52 2.89 -21.04
C LEU A 179 2.43 3.44 -19.60
N LEU A 180 3.51 4.02 -19.08
CA LEU A 180 3.52 4.62 -17.73
C LEU A 180 2.46 5.72 -17.57
N ALA A 181 2.27 6.54 -18.60
CA ALA A 181 1.22 7.56 -18.61
C ALA A 181 -0.18 6.92 -18.60
N GLN A 182 -0.40 5.92 -19.45
CA GLN A 182 -1.68 5.21 -19.53
C GLN A 182 -2.01 4.45 -18.23
N LEU A 183 -1.05 3.74 -17.66
CA LEU A 183 -1.18 3.05 -16.38
C LEU A 183 -1.54 4.02 -15.26
N SER A 184 -0.86 5.18 -15.19
CA SER A 184 -1.16 6.19 -14.16
C SER A 184 -2.59 6.74 -14.29
N GLN A 185 -3.07 6.98 -15.51
CA GLN A 185 -4.44 7.44 -15.76
C GLN A 185 -5.48 6.36 -15.44
N TYR A 186 -5.25 5.14 -15.91
CA TYR A 186 -6.15 4.00 -15.65
C TYR A 186 -6.23 3.70 -14.15
N ALA A 187 -5.08 3.55 -13.48
CA ALA A 187 -5.03 3.22 -12.05
C ALA A 187 -5.72 4.30 -11.21
N PHE A 188 -5.57 5.58 -11.55
CA PHE A 188 -6.27 6.67 -10.88
C PHE A 188 -7.79 6.52 -10.97
N LEU A 189 -8.33 6.19 -12.16
CA LEU A 189 -9.76 5.97 -12.33
C LEU A 189 -10.25 4.67 -11.67
N ALA A 190 -9.50 3.57 -11.82
CA ALA A 190 -9.78 2.26 -11.22
C ALA A 190 -9.90 2.32 -9.69
N HIS A 191 -9.18 3.27 -9.08
CA HIS A 191 -9.18 3.51 -7.65
C HIS A 191 -9.94 4.80 -7.26
N CYS A 192 -10.98 5.19 -8.01
CA CYS A 192 -11.87 6.31 -7.64
C CYS A 192 -11.14 7.65 -7.38
N GLU A 193 -10.19 7.99 -8.26
CA GLU A 193 -9.29 9.15 -8.16
C GLU A 193 -8.36 9.12 -6.95
N CYS A 194 -8.00 7.92 -6.51
CA CYS A 194 -6.95 7.68 -5.53
C CYS A 194 -5.68 7.13 -6.19
N ARG A 195 -4.52 7.40 -5.60
CA ARG A 195 -3.22 6.88 -6.05
C ARG A 195 -2.78 5.59 -5.36
N ILE A 196 -3.61 4.96 -4.51
CA ILE A 196 -3.20 3.76 -3.76
C ILE A 196 -2.89 2.53 -4.65
N GLY A 197 -3.34 2.53 -5.91
CA GLY A 197 -2.97 1.54 -6.91
C GLY A 197 -1.61 1.78 -7.57
N ILE A 198 -0.88 2.82 -7.16
CA ILE A 198 0.43 3.21 -7.68
C ILE A 198 1.40 3.31 -6.52
N HIS A 199 2.57 2.71 -6.68
CA HIS A 199 3.63 2.78 -5.69
C HIS A 199 4.97 3.04 -6.38
N ASN A 200 5.84 3.81 -5.74
CA ASN A 200 7.20 4.06 -6.21
C ASN A 200 8.19 3.76 -5.09
N SER A 201 9.28 3.06 -5.42
CA SER A 201 10.37 2.80 -4.50
C SER A 201 11.72 3.26 -5.07
N GLY A 202 12.67 3.51 -4.17
CA GLY A 202 13.98 4.08 -4.44
C GLY A 202 14.21 5.42 -3.72
N PRO A 203 15.11 6.27 -4.24
CA PRO A 203 16.02 5.98 -5.34
C PRO A 203 17.02 4.89 -4.96
N TYR A 204 17.29 3.95 -5.85
CA TYR A 204 18.42 3.03 -5.70
C TYR A 204 19.64 3.59 -6.42
N ASN A 205 20.81 3.53 -5.78
CA ASN A 205 22.06 3.94 -6.42
C ASN A 205 22.38 3.00 -7.60
N TRP A 206 22.67 3.57 -8.76
CA TRP A 206 22.94 2.82 -9.98
C TRP A 206 24.32 3.10 -10.59
N GLY A 207 25.21 3.79 -9.85
CA GLY A 207 26.53 4.19 -10.33
C GLY A 207 26.48 5.26 -11.42
N ASP A 208 27.63 5.80 -11.82
CA ASP A 208 27.77 6.71 -12.98
C ASP A 208 26.76 7.88 -13.03
N ASN A 209 26.47 8.50 -11.87
CA ASN A 209 25.45 9.55 -11.72
C ASN A 209 24.03 9.12 -12.16
N ARG A 210 23.69 7.85 -11.93
CA ARG A 210 22.39 7.26 -12.22
C ARG A 210 21.67 6.82 -10.95
N GLN A 211 20.35 6.92 -10.99
CA GLN A 211 19.46 6.44 -9.94
C GLN A 211 18.34 5.63 -10.57
N MET A 212 17.90 4.58 -9.90
CA MET A 212 16.76 3.78 -10.32
C MET A 212 15.56 4.06 -9.43
N LEU A 213 14.39 4.21 -10.04
CA LEU A 213 13.10 4.07 -9.37
C LEU A 213 12.42 2.79 -9.84
N VAL A 214 11.67 2.15 -8.95
CA VAL A 214 10.77 1.06 -9.30
C VAL A 214 9.35 1.58 -9.17
N ARG A 215 8.56 1.44 -10.24
CA ARG A 215 7.15 1.87 -10.26
C ARG A 215 6.24 0.66 -10.33
N ASP A 216 5.41 0.48 -9.33
CA ASP A 216 4.44 -0.61 -9.26
C ASP A 216 3.02 -0.10 -9.53
N PHE A 217 2.24 -0.90 -10.23
CA PHE A 217 0.83 -0.68 -10.53
C PHE A 217 0.03 -1.93 -10.18
N PHE A 218 -1.03 -1.76 -9.37
CA PHE A 218 -1.81 -2.86 -8.81
C PHE A 218 -3.28 -2.79 -9.25
N ASP A 219 -3.99 -3.91 -9.15
CA ASP A 219 -5.43 -4.03 -9.46
C ASP A 219 -5.75 -3.53 -10.89
N LEU A 220 -5.01 -4.02 -11.88
CA LEU A 220 -5.12 -3.60 -13.28
C LEU A 220 -6.27 -4.25 -14.06
N THR A 221 -6.86 -5.32 -13.54
CA THR A 221 -7.97 -6.04 -14.18
C THR A 221 -8.86 -6.72 -13.13
N GLU A 222 -9.62 -7.75 -13.50
CA GLU A 222 -10.50 -8.49 -12.59
C GLU A 222 -9.72 -9.01 -11.38
N GLY A 223 -10.15 -8.56 -10.20
CA GLY A 223 -9.57 -8.86 -8.90
C GLY A 223 -10.56 -8.47 -7.82
N ASP A 224 -10.12 -7.84 -6.75
CA ASP A 224 -11.01 -7.62 -5.59
C ASP A 224 -12.13 -6.61 -5.84
N TYR A 225 -11.89 -5.61 -6.68
CA TYR A 225 -12.86 -4.54 -6.90
C TYR A 225 -13.97 -4.99 -7.85
N PRO A 226 -15.24 -5.06 -7.40
CA PRO A 226 -16.35 -5.57 -8.23
C PRO A 226 -16.55 -4.77 -9.53
N TRP A 227 -16.24 -3.47 -9.51
CA TRP A 227 -16.35 -2.63 -10.69
C TRP A 227 -15.24 -2.82 -11.72
N LEU A 228 -14.26 -3.68 -11.46
CA LEU A 228 -13.28 -4.14 -12.45
C LEU A 228 -13.69 -5.46 -13.11
N ASP A 229 -14.78 -6.10 -12.67
CA ASP A 229 -15.30 -7.31 -13.33
C ASP A 229 -15.64 -7.01 -14.80
N GLY A 230 -15.08 -7.81 -15.71
CA GLY A 230 -15.16 -7.63 -17.16
C GLY A 230 -14.26 -6.52 -17.73
N ILE A 231 -13.49 -5.78 -16.92
CA ILE A 231 -12.62 -4.69 -17.36
C ILE A 231 -11.19 -5.19 -17.54
N ALA A 232 -10.56 -4.81 -18.66
CA ALA A 232 -9.17 -5.13 -18.97
C ALA A 232 -8.83 -6.65 -18.97
N THR A 233 -9.80 -7.54 -19.15
CA THR A 233 -9.64 -9.01 -19.05
C THR A 233 -8.65 -9.63 -20.04
N ARG A 234 -8.18 -8.85 -21.02
CA ARG A 234 -7.10 -9.23 -21.95
C ARG A 234 -5.71 -9.05 -21.34
N LEU A 235 -5.56 -8.29 -20.25
CA LEU A 235 -4.29 -8.23 -19.52
C LEU A 235 -4.05 -9.58 -18.81
N PRO A 236 -2.89 -10.20 -19.00
CA PRO A 236 -2.60 -11.50 -18.38
C PRO A 236 -2.22 -11.37 -16.89
N HIS A 237 -1.91 -10.16 -16.44
CA HIS A 237 -1.40 -9.88 -15.09
C HIS A 237 -2.18 -8.74 -14.45
N ASN A 238 -2.50 -8.90 -13.17
CA ASN A 238 -3.20 -7.88 -12.39
C ASN A 238 -2.26 -6.81 -11.81
N ASN A 239 -0.96 -7.12 -11.74
CA ASN A 239 0.07 -6.23 -11.20
C ASN A 239 1.24 -6.11 -12.19
N LEU A 240 1.84 -4.92 -12.28
CA LEU A 240 3.05 -4.67 -13.05
C LEU A 240 4.07 -3.89 -12.23
N THR A 241 5.33 -4.28 -12.35
CA THR A 241 6.49 -3.62 -11.75
C THR A 241 7.44 -3.16 -12.85
N ILE A 242 7.73 -1.86 -12.90
CA ILE A 242 8.52 -1.22 -13.94
C ILE A 242 9.71 -0.52 -13.29
N PRO A 243 10.88 -1.18 -13.17
CA PRO A 243 12.14 -0.54 -12.84
C PRO A 243 12.63 0.36 -13.99
N ILE A 244 13.05 1.57 -13.63
CA ILE A 244 13.46 2.63 -14.57
C ILE A 244 14.74 3.28 -14.05
N VAL A 245 15.78 3.28 -14.87
CA VAL A 245 17.06 3.93 -14.57
C VAL A 245 17.09 5.29 -15.22
N PHE A 246 17.41 6.31 -14.42
CA PHE A 246 17.59 7.69 -14.84
C PHE A 246 19.06 8.07 -14.74
N LYS A 247 19.57 8.81 -15.74
CA LYS A 247 20.82 9.58 -15.62
C LYS A 247 20.52 11.01 -15.18
N ASP A 248 21.50 11.68 -14.58
CA ASP A 248 21.45 13.14 -14.34
C ASP A 248 20.16 13.61 -13.62
N THR A 249 19.61 12.75 -12.76
CA THR A 249 18.36 12.97 -12.02
C THR A 249 18.58 12.54 -10.59
N HIS A 250 18.44 13.47 -9.64
CA HIS A 250 18.55 13.17 -8.22
C HIS A 250 17.17 13.21 -7.56
N PHE A 251 16.59 12.04 -7.29
CA PHE A 251 15.39 11.92 -6.48
C PHE A 251 15.77 12.15 -5.01
N HIS A 252 15.40 13.31 -4.47
CA HIS A 252 15.70 13.68 -3.09
C HIS A 252 14.53 13.37 -2.14
N LEU A 253 13.39 12.97 -2.68
CA LEU A 253 12.19 12.59 -1.94
C LEU A 253 11.54 11.41 -2.64
N VAL A 254 11.31 10.34 -1.88
CA VAL A 254 10.41 9.20 -2.15
C VAL A 254 9.76 8.84 -0.82
N ASP A 255 8.64 9.48 -0.52
CA ASP A 255 8.08 9.51 0.84
C ASP A 255 7.11 8.36 1.14
N ASP A 256 6.43 8.42 2.29
CA ASP A 256 5.49 7.39 2.74
C ASP A 256 4.18 7.33 1.92
N TRP A 257 3.90 8.34 1.10
CA TRP A 257 2.87 8.28 0.04
C TRP A 257 3.43 7.75 -1.28
N ALA A 258 4.66 7.24 -1.25
CA ALA A 258 5.43 6.76 -2.38
C ALA A 258 5.39 7.71 -3.58
N SER A 259 5.27 9.02 -3.33
CA SER A 259 5.47 9.99 -4.40
C SER A 259 6.89 10.50 -4.32
N PHE A 260 7.36 11.07 -5.43
CA PHE A 260 8.75 11.44 -5.55
C PHE A 260 8.91 12.86 -6.08
N GLU A 261 10.00 13.50 -5.67
CA GLU A 261 10.49 14.75 -6.22
C GLU A 261 11.95 14.57 -6.62
N ALA A 262 12.36 15.28 -7.67
CA ALA A 262 13.70 15.17 -8.23
C ALA A 262 14.28 16.54 -8.57
N GLU A 263 15.60 16.64 -8.47
CA GLU A 263 16.37 17.79 -8.94
C GLU A 263 17.50 17.33 -9.88
N PRO A 264 17.58 17.82 -11.14
CA PRO A 264 16.54 18.55 -11.85
C PRO A 264 15.20 17.79 -11.89
N SER A 265 14.11 18.51 -12.16
CA SER A 265 12.77 17.93 -12.25
C SER A 265 12.74 16.72 -13.19
N TYR A 266 11.93 15.72 -12.84
CA TYR A 266 11.71 14.52 -13.65
C TYR A 266 11.57 14.83 -15.15
N ASP A 267 12.38 14.18 -15.97
CA ASP A 267 12.33 14.27 -17.43
C ASP A 267 12.47 12.87 -18.03
N ALA A 268 11.51 12.47 -18.86
CA ALA A 268 11.55 11.18 -19.54
C ALA A 268 12.79 11.02 -20.43
N ARG A 269 13.39 12.11 -20.93
CA ARG A 269 14.64 12.08 -21.72
C ARG A 269 15.86 11.61 -20.92
N ASN A 270 15.75 11.55 -19.60
CA ASN A 270 16.81 11.05 -18.72
C ASN A 270 16.72 9.54 -18.48
N ILE A 271 15.68 8.86 -18.98
CA ILE A 271 15.57 7.40 -18.89
C ILE A 271 16.63 6.76 -19.79
N VAL A 272 17.42 5.84 -19.21
CA VAL A 272 18.52 5.13 -19.90
C VAL A 272 18.39 3.62 -19.88
N ALA A 273 17.53 3.06 -19.03
CA ALA A 273 17.18 1.64 -19.07
C ALA A 273 15.79 1.41 -18.45
N VAL A 274 15.08 0.40 -18.95
CA VAL A 274 13.76 0.00 -18.46
C VAL A 274 13.62 -1.52 -18.43
N GLY A 275 12.69 -2.00 -17.61
CA GLY A 275 12.21 -3.38 -17.66
C GLY A 275 10.76 -3.47 -17.19
N MET A 276 10.14 -4.63 -17.36
CA MET A 276 8.77 -4.88 -16.92
C MET A 276 8.67 -6.28 -16.33
N TYR A 277 8.06 -6.35 -15.15
CA TYR A 277 7.89 -7.57 -14.38
C TYR A 277 6.46 -7.64 -13.83
N THR A 278 6.07 -8.81 -13.36
CA THR A 278 4.86 -9.03 -12.57
C THR A 278 5.20 -9.84 -11.32
N SER A 279 4.41 -9.66 -10.28
CA SER A 279 4.46 -10.47 -9.07
C SER A 279 3.12 -10.41 -8.33
N ASP A 280 2.82 -11.47 -7.63
CA ASP A 280 1.66 -11.61 -6.76
C ASP A 280 1.89 -12.73 -5.72
N PRO A 281 0.91 -13.04 -4.84
CA PRO A 281 1.04 -14.06 -3.80
C PRO A 281 1.35 -15.48 -4.27
N LEU A 282 1.34 -15.74 -5.58
CA LEU A 282 1.64 -17.05 -6.17
C LEU A 282 2.99 -17.07 -6.92
N THR A 283 3.73 -15.95 -6.95
CA THR A 283 5.04 -15.85 -7.61
C THR A 283 6.20 -15.98 -6.64
N ASP A 284 7.24 -16.71 -7.06
CA ASP A 284 8.55 -16.71 -6.41
C ASP A 284 9.41 -15.60 -7.02
N GLY A 285 9.32 -14.41 -6.40
CA GLY A 285 10.00 -13.20 -6.83
C GLY A 285 9.40 -12.54 -8.07
N TYR A 286 10.20 -11.72 -8.74
CA TYR A 286 9.79 -10.96 -9.93
C TYR A 286 9.84 -11.82 -11.20
N VAL A 287 8.72 -11.89 -11.93
CA VAL A 287 8.60 -12.61 -13.20
C VAL A 287 8.70 -11.63 -14.37
N PRO A 288 9.63 -11.78 -15.31
CA PRO A 288 9.78 -10.86 -16.45
C PRO A 288 8.59 -10.92 -17.41
N VAL A 289 8.19 -9.78 -17.95
CA VAL A 289 7.07 -9.65 -18.90
C VAL A 289 7.58 -9.02 -20.21
N GLY A 290 7.72 -9.82 -21.26
CA GLY A 290 8.19 -9.38 -22.58
C GLY A 290 9.68 -8.98 -22.63
N MET A 291 10.50 -9.47 -21.70
CA MET A 291 11.90 -9.02 -21.50
C MET A 291 12.93 -9.76 -22.36
N GLU A 292 12.52 -10.56 -23.36
CA GLU A 292 13.44 -11.34 -24.20
C GLU A 292 14.44 -10.45 -24.96
N ASN A 293 13.97 -9.29 -25.43
CA ASN A 293 14.76 -8.24 -26.05
C ASN A 293 13.95 -6.93 -26.13
N ALA A 294 14.56 -5.85 -26.61
CA ALA A 294 13.94 -4.52 -26.62
C ALA A 294 12.72 -4.41 -27.55
N GLU A 295 12.69 -5.20 -28.63
CA GLU A 295 11.59 -5.20 -29.59
C GLU A 295 10.34 -5.86 -29.00
N VAL A 296 10.51 -7.05 -28.39
CA VAL A 296 9.42 -7.78 -27.71
C VAL A 296 8.87 -6.97 -26.54
N LEU A 297 9.75 -6.31 -25.77
CA LEU A 297 9.32 -5.48 -24.64
C LEU A 297 8.51 -4.27 -25.13
N ALA A 298 8.96 -3.61 -26.20
CA ALA A 298 8.25 -2.48 -26.77
C ALA A 298 6.87 -2.88 -27.30
N GLU A 299 6.78 -4.00 -28.03
CA GLU A 299 5.52 -4.55 -28.52
C GLU A 299 4.56 -4.89 -27.38
N THR A 300 5.05 -5.55 -26.34
CA THR A 300 4.25 -5.90 -25.15
C THR A 300 3.72 -4.65 -24.45
N MET A 301 4.57 -3.62 -24.26
CA MET A 301 4.16 -2.36 -23.65
C MET A 301 3.14 -1.60 -24.49
N GLU A 302 3.26 -1.64 -25.82
CA GLU A 302 2.31 -1.04 -26.75
C GLU A 302 0.94 -1.76 -26.70
N GLU A 303 0.94 -3.10 -26.69
CA GLU A 303 -0.27 -3.91 -26.55
C GLU A 303 -0.99 -3.64 -25.22
N TYR A 304 -0.26 -3.65 -24.11
CA TYR A 304 -0.83 -3.39 -22.79
C TYR A 304 -1.42 -1.99 -22.70
N ARG A 305 -0.76 -1.00 -23.32
CA ARG A 305 -1.27 0.37 -23.40
C ARG A 305 -2.60 0.42 -24.18
N GLU A 306 -2.73 -0.33 -25.26
CA GLU A 306 -3.98 -0.40 -26.04
C GLU A 306 -5.11 -1.04 -25.23
N ILE A 307 -4.84 -2.16 -24.55
CA ILE A 307 -5.80 -2.79 -23.64
C ILE A 307 -6.27 -1.81 -22.56
N LEU A 308 -5.32 -1.12 -21.92
CA LEU A 308 -5.63 -0.16 -20.86
C LEU A 308 -6.36 1.08 -21.38
N ALA A 309 -6.11 1.52 -22.61
CA ALA A 309 -6.83 2.64 -23.21
C ALA A 309 -8.32 2.30 -23.43
N GLU A 310 -8.61 1.10 -23.93
CA GLU A 310 -9.98 0.59 -24.03
C GLU A 310 -10.62 0.41 -22.65
N ALA A 311 -9.89 -0.19 -21.71
CA ALA A 311 -10.35 -0.42 -20.35
C ALA A 311 -10.68 0.89 -19.60
N THR A 312 -9.88 1.95 -19.79
CA THR A 312 -10.19 3.28 -19.25
C THR A 312 -11.51 3.80 -19.80
N ALA A 313 -11.77 3.66 -21.11
CA ALA A 313 -13.02 4.10 -21.72
C ALA A 313 -14.23 3.32 -21.20
N ASP A 314 -14.11 2.00 -21.02
CA ASP A 314 -15.18 1.17 -20.50
C ASP A 314 -15.46 1.43 -19.02
N LEU A 315 -14.41 1.65 -18.23
CA LEU A 315 -14.53 2.03 -16.83
C LEU A 315 -15.21 3.41 -16.68
N TRP A 316 -14.88 4.38 -17.54
CA TRP A 316 -15.59 5.65 -17.60
C TRP A 316 -17.08 5.49 -17.87
N LYS A 317 -17.47 4.65 -18.84
CA LYS A 317 -18.89 4.38 -19.13
C LYS A 317 -19.61 3.78 -17.90
N ARG A 318 -18.94 2.89 -17.18
CA ARG A 318 -19.47 2.27 -15.96
C ARG A 318 -19.66 3.31 -14.85
N ILE A 319 -18.61 4.06 -14.52
CA ILE A 319 -18.63 5.09 -13.45
C ILE A 319 -19.64 6.20 -13.78
N ALA A 320 -19.79 6.59 -15.04
CA ALA A 320 -20.77 7.60 -15.45
C ALA A 320 -22.23 7.19 -15.16
N SER A 321 -22.50 5.90 -14.95
CA SER A 321 -23.83 5.41 -14.58
C SER A 321 -24.08 5.37 -13.06
N TRP A 322 -23.05 5.61 -12.25
CA TRP A 322 -23.14 5.52 -10.80
C TRP A 322 -23.95 6.65 -10.18
N SER A 323 -24.76 6.28 -9.20
CA SER A 323 -25.30 7.23 -8.24
C SER A 323 -24.20 7.79 -7.35
N ARG A 324 -24.46 8.94 -6.71
CA ARG A 324 -23.54 9.51 -5.72
C ARG A 324 -23.25 8.53 -4.57
N GLU A 325 -24.22 7.73 -4.17
CA GLU A 325 -24.02 6.73 -3.11
C GLU A 325 -23.05 5.63 -3.52
N GLN A 326 -23.11 5.17 -4.78
CA GLN A 326 -22.17 4.20 -5.34
C GLN A 326 -20.76 4.79 -5.45
N MET A 327 -20.63 6.05 -5.86
CA MET A 327 -19.34 6.74 -5.89
C MET A 327 -18.72 6.88 -4.49
N ILE A 328 -19.54 7.14 -3.46
CA ILE A 328 -19.07 7.14 -2.06
C ILE A 328 -18.60 5.75 -1.66
N ASP A 329 -19.41 4.71 -1.90
CA ASP A 329 -19.07 3.36 -1.46
C ASP A 329 -17.80 2.86 -2.15
N ALA A 330 -17.67 3.09 -3.47
CA ALA A 330 -16.47 2.70 -4.21
C ALA A 330 -15.21 3.37 -3.65
N GLY A 331 -15.22 4.70 -3.46
CA GLY A 331 -14.09 5.41 -2.88
C GLY A 331 -13.79 4.98 -1.44
N ALA A 332 -14.83 4.72 -0.65
CA ALA A 332 -14.67 4.31 0.75
C ALA A 332 -14.06 2.91 0.86
N LEU A 333 -14.48 1.99 -0.01
CA LEU A 333 -13.92 0.63 -0.11
C LEU A 333 -12.49 0.63 -0.62
N VAL A 334 -12.16 1.47 -1.61
CA VAL A 334 -10.77 1.66 -2.08
C VAL A 334 -9.84 1.97 -0.91
N TYR A 335 -10.17 2.97 -0.08
CA TYR A 335 -9.32 3.38 1.05
C TYR A 335 -9.36 2.41 2.24
N SER A 336 -10.52 1.85 2.58
CA SER A 336 -10.63 0.99 3.77
C SER A 336 -10.12 -0.44 3.55
N SER A 337 -9.84 -0.83 2.31
CA SER A 337 -9.31 -2.14 1.94
C SER A 337 -7.79 -2.16 1.71
N VAL A 338 -7.05 -1.15 2.17
CA VAL A 338 -5.58 -1.08 1.97
C VAL A 338 -4.79 -2.24 2.59
N ALA A 339 -5.37 -2.94 3.57
CA ALA A 339 -4.78 -4.13 4.18
C ALA A 339 -5.22 -5.46 3.54
N LYS A 340 -6.06 -5.43 2.50
CA LYS A 340 -6.71 -6.64 1.93
C LYS A 340 -5.70 -7.67 1.43
N ASP A 341 -4.58 -7.22 0.87
CA ASP A 341 -3.58 -8.10 0.27
C ASP A 341 -2.81 -8.93 1.31
N PHE A 342 -2.82 -8.52 2.59
CA PHE A 342 -2.37 -9.41 3.65
C PHE A 342 -3.22 -10.68 3.73
N ALA A 343 -4.54 -10.55 3.57
CA ALA A 343 -5.43 -11.70 3.57
C ALA A 343 -5.26 -12.59 2.33
N HIS A 344 -4.84 -12.02 1.19
CA HIS A 344 -4.42 -12.82 0.03
C HIS A 344 -3.14 -13.59 0.32
N LEU A 345 -2.13 -12.96 0.92
CA LEU A 345 -0.87 -13.61 1.31
C LEU A 345 -1.07 -14.76 2.30
N THR A 346 -2.02 -14.63 3.22
CA THR A 346 -2.37 -15.69 4.19
C THR A 346 -3.42 -16.66 3.67
N GLY A 347 -3.99 -16.40 2.49
CA GLY A 347 -5.12 -17.15 1.92
C GLY A 347 -6.34 -17.19 2.85
N THR A 348 -6.62 -16.10 3.55
CA THR A 348 -7.80 -15.91 4.41
C THR A 348 -8.83 -14.95 3.81
N TYR A 349 -8.57 -14.43 2.59
CA TYR A 349 -9.40 -13.42 1.96
C TYR A 349 -10.84 -13.89 1.75
N ARG A 350 -11.80 -13.03 2.13
CA ARG A 350 -13.21 -13.16 1.78
C ARG A 350 -13.73 -11.84 1.24
N GLN A 351 -14.47 -11.88 0.13
CA GLN A 351 -14.95 -10.68 -0.54
C GLN A 351 -15.77 -9.77 0.40
N SER A 352 -16.71 -10.34 1.16
CA SER A 352 -17.57 -9.61 2.10
C SER A 352 -16.79 -8.88 3.20
N ASP A 353 -15.62 -9.39 3.55
CA ASP A 353 -14.84 -8.85 4.66
C ASP A 353 -14.20 -7.51 4.28
N TRP A 354 -13.83 -7.36 3.01
CA TRP A 354 -13.08 -6.22 2.49
C TRP A 354 -13.90 -5.30 1.56
N MET A 355 -14.96 -5.81 0.93
CA MET A 355 -15.74 -5.08 -0.09
C MET A 355 -17.16 -4.74 0.38
N GLU A 356 -17.33 -4.57 1.69
CA GLU A 356 -18.52 -4.06 2.35
C GLU A 356 -18.18 -2.94 3.33
N LEU A 357 -19.10 -1.98 3.47
CA LEU A 357 -19.01 -0.97 4.51
C LEU A 357 -19.76 -1.45 5.75
N ASP A 358 -19.11 -1.35 6.89
CA ASP A 358 -19.63 -1.78 8.18
C ASP A 358 -20.98 -1.11 8.50
N ASP A 359 -21.95 -1.86 9.01
CA ASP A 359 -23.27 -1.31 9.34
C ASP A 359 -23.19 -0.15 10.35
N ARG A 360 -22.16 -0.11 11.21
CA ARG A 360 -21.91 1.00 12.13
C ARG A 360 -21.39 2.23 11.39
N ALA A 361 -20.50 2.06 10.42
CA ALA A 361 -20.02 3.16 9.57
C ALA A 361 -21.15 3.73 8.69
N GLN A 362 -21.99 2.85 8.12
CA GLN A 362 -23.14 3.21 7.28
C GLN A 362 -24.12 4.18 7.99
N ARG A 363 -24.26 4.11 9.32
CA ARG A 363 -25.10 5.04 10.11
C ARG A 363 -24.68 6.50 9.98
N PHE A 364 -23.40 6.75 9.70
CA PHE A 364 -22.86 8.09 9.55
C PHE A 364 -22.85 8.59 8.09
N LYS A 365 -23.11 7.72 7.11
CA LYS A 365 -23.05 8.07 5.68
C LYS A 365 -23.95 9.26 5.34
N VAL A 366 -25.12 9.39 5.98
CA VAL A 366 -26.05 10.51 5.79
C VAL A 366 -25.50 11.87 6.23
N LEU A 367 -24.51 11.90 7.12
CA LEU A 367 -23.82 13.13 7.54
C LEU A 367 -22.73 13.55 6.54
N MET A 368 -22.28 12.64 5.69
CA MET A 368 -21.16 12.84 4.75
C MET A 368 -21.64 13.51 3.44
N ASN A 369 -22.26 14.68 3.59
CA ASN A 369 -22.41 15.62 2.48
C ASN A 369 -21.08 16.34 2.20
N ASP A 370 -21.00 17.04 1.06
CA ASP A 370 -19.74 17.61 0.59
C ASP A 370 -19.25 18.73 1.52
N GLU A 371 -20.15 19.56 2.06
CA GLU A 371 -19.82 20.68 2.94
C GLU A 371 -19.28 20.19 4.28
N TYR A 372 -20.05 19.33 4.97
CA TYR A 372 -19.66 18.79 6.26
C TYR A 372 -18.37 17.99 6.15
N ALA A 373 -18.26 17.12 5.15
CA ALA A 373 -17.09 16.27 5.01
C ALA A 373 -15.84 17.08 4.67
N ARG A 374 -15.95 18.11 3.82
CA ARG A 374 -14.84 19.03 3.53
C ARG A 374 -14.38 19.74 4.79
N ASP A 375 -15.30 20.35 5.53
CA ASP A 375 -14.96 21.17 6.70
C ASP A 375 -14.39 20.29 7.82
N ASN A 376 -15.02 19.14 8.09
CA ASN A 376 -14.55 18.20 9.09
C ASN A 376 -13.15 17.66 8.77
N LEU A 377 -12.92 17.22 7.52
CA LEU A 377 -11.61 16.72 7.11
C LEU A 377 -10.54 17.83 7.21
N THR A 378 -10.86 19.04 6.75
CA THR A 378 -9.93 20.19 6.81
C THR A 378 -9.53 20.50 8.25
N GLU A 379 -10.49 20.48 9.19
CA GLU A 379 -10.23 20.64 10.61
C GLU A 379 -9.39 19.48 11.18
N MET A 380 -9.66 18.24 10.75
CA MET A 380 -9.00 17.04 11.28
C MET A 380 -7.54 16.94 10.84
N VAL A 381 -7.24 17.09 9.55
CA VAL A 381 -5.92 16.75 9.01
C VAL A 381 -5.08 17.96 8.60
N GLY A 382 -5.70 19.14 8.45
CA GLY A 382 -5.01 20.37 8.05
C GLY A 382 -4.84 21.37 9.19
N LEU A 383 -5.96 21.86 9.73
CA LEU A 383 -5.96 22.92 10.75
C LEU A 383 -5.71 22.41 12.17
N LEU A 384 -5.97 21.13 12.41
CA LEU A 384 -5.90 20.47 13.72
C LEU A 384 -6.75 21.17 14.79
N GLY A 385 -7.93 21.66 14.39
CA GLY A 385 -8.76 22.54 15.22
C GLY A 385 -9.54 21.83 16.32
N PHE A 386 -9.61 20.50 16.30
CA PHE A 386 -10.46 19.78 17.25
C PHE A 386 -9.91 19.80 18.69
N PRO A 387 -10.79 19.81 19.71
CA PRO A 387 -10.36 19.83 21.10
C PRO A 387 -9.47 18.65 21.50
N GLN A 388 -9.74 17.44 20.99
CA GLN A 388 -9.00 16.23 21.35
C GLN A 388 -7.55 16.22 20.82
N GLN A 389 -7.31 16.99 19.75
CA GLN A 389 -5.98 17.14 19.15
C GLN A 389 -5.07 18.05 19.98
N LYS A 390 -5.61 18.82 20.95
CA LYS A 390 -4.85 19.76 21.77
C LYS A 390 -4.20 19.07 22.96
N ALA A 391 -2.89 19.18 23.04
CA ALA A 391 -2.09 18.85 24.21
C ALA A 391 -2.01 20.04 25.19
N ASN A 392 -1.26 19.87 26.28
CA ASN A 392 -1.06 20.94 27.26
C ASN A 392 -0.30 22.14 26.63
N PRO A 393 -0.46 23.37 27.15
CA PRO A 393 0.10 24.58 26.54
C PRO A 393 1.64 24.66 26.58
N TYR A 394 2.33 23.72 27.23
CA TYR A 394 3.79 23.68 27.35
C TYR A 394 4.45 22.68 26.38
N THR A 395 3.66 22.03 25.52
CA THR A 395 4.16 21.10 24.49
C THR A 395 4.02 21.70 23.09
N MET A 396 4.94 21.34 22.19
CA MET A 396 4.89 21.72 20.78
C MET A 396 5.05 20.47 19.91
N ALA A 397 4.20 20.34 18.90
CA ALA A 397 4.30 19.30 17.90
C ALA A 397 5.37 19.64 16.84
N ARG A 398 5.94 18.60 16.24
CA ARG A 398 7.15 18.68 15.40
C ARG A 398 7.04 19.64 14.22
N TYR A 399 5.91 19.64 13.52
CA TYR A 399 5.76 20.36 12.24
C TYR A 399 4.81 21.55 12.32
N SER A 400 3.77 21.53 13.17
CA SER A 400 2.87 22.67 13.32
C SER A 400 3.45 23.78 14.22
N ASN A 401 4.42 23.45 15.08
CA ASN A 401 4.87 24.30 16.20
C ASN A 401 3.73 24.76 17.14
N LEU A 402 2.59 24.08 17.09
CA LEU A 402 1.44 24.28 17.97
C LEU A 402 1.39 23.14 18.99
N ASN A 403 0.64 23.31 20.07
CA ASN A 403 0.33 22.24 21.02
C ASN A 403 -0.72 21.25 20.47
N GLN A 404 -0.70 20.98 19.17
CA GLN A 404 -1.71 20.21 18.46
C GLN A 404 -1.07 19.05 17.70
N HIS A 405 -1.63 17.87 17.90
CA HIS A 405 -1.24 16.68 17.16
C HIS A 405 -2.41 16.14 16.37
N MET A 406 -2.17 15.63 15.16
CA MET A 406 -3.22 15.07 14.32
C MET A 406 -3.94 13.89 14.98
N ILE A 407 -3.19 13.00 15.64
CA ILE A 407 -3.73 11.79 16.28
C ILE A 407 -3.55 11.88 17.79
N SER A 408 -4.64 11.60 18.51
CA SER A 408 -4.76 11.61 19.96
C SER A 408 -4.13 10.36 20.58
N GLY A 409 -3.30 10.56 21.60
CA GLY A 409 -2.57 9.47 22.27
C GLY A 409 -3.46 8.55 23.12
N LEU A 410 -2.85 7.47 23.59
CA LEU A 410 -3.44 6.48 24.48
C LEU A 410 -3.14 6.88 25.94
N PRO A 411 -4.15 7.04 26.80
CA PRO A 411 -3.94 7.42 28.19
C PRO A 411 -3.40 6.26 29.02
N TYR A 412 -2.41 6.50 29.89
CA TYR A 412 -1.86 5.48 30.79
C TYR A 412 -2.82 5.06 31.92
N SER A 413 -3.93 5.77 32.11
CA SER A 413 -4.92 5.44 33.14
C SER A 413 -5.54 4.05 32.94
N VAL A 414 -5.57 3.54 31.71
CA VAL A 414 -6.07 2.20 31.36
C VAL A 414 -5.32 1.05 32.04
N LEU A 415 -4.16 1.31 32.64
CA LEU A 415 -3.42 0.32 33.43
C LEU A 415 -4.03 0.07 34.82
N ASN A 416 -4.85 1.00 35.31
CA ASN A 416 -5.45 0.94 36.64
C ASN A 416 -6.98 1.03 36.63
N ASP A 417 -7.53 1.68 35.59
CA ASP A 417 -8.96 1.86 35.37
C ASP A 417 -9.46 0.77 34.43
N ASP A 418 -10.61 0.17 34.70
CA ASP A 418 -11.29 -0.82 33.85
C ASP A 418 -12.64 -0.31 33.30
N ASP A 419 -13.00 0.96 33.55
CA ASP A 419 -14.21 1.59 33.00
C ASP A 419 -14.00 2.06 31.55
N TYR A 420 -13.82 1.11 30.63
CA TYR A 420 -13.81 1.37 29.19
C TYR A 420 -14.25 0.14 28.39
N ALA A 421 -14.70 0.37 27.15
CA ALA A 421 -14.93 -0.73 26.21
C ALA A 421 -13.57 -1.18 25.63
N PRO A 422 -13.09 -2.41 25.86
CA PRO A 422 -11.76 -2.82 25.42
C PRO A 422 -11.63 -2.95 23.90
N THR A 423 -12.74 -3.27 23.22
CA THR A 423 -12.79 -3.51 21.77
C THR A 423 -14.05 -2.90 21.16
N VAL A 424 -14.08 -2.76 19.84
CA VAL A 424 -15.29 -2.45 19.05
C VAL A 424 -16.11 -3.71 18.73
N GLY A 425 -15.68 -4.89 19.17
CA GLY A 425 -16.30 -6.18 18.86
C GLY A 425 -15.72 -6.86 17.62
N SER A 426 -16.01 -8.16 17.47
CA SER A 426 -15.43 -9.02 16.43
C SER A 426 -16.39 -9.42 15.32
N GLU A 427 -17.67 -9.08 15.42
CA GLU A 427 -18.65 -9.41 14.39
C GLU A 427 -18.55 -8.41 13.24
N LEU A 428 -18.30 -8.94 12.04
CA LEU A 428 -18.30 -8.16 10.81
C LEU A 428 -19.69 -8.27 10.16
N SER A 429 -20.33 -7.13 9.94
CA SER A 429 -21.53 -7.02 9.12
C SER A 429 -21.43 -5.77 8.26
N GLY A 430 -22.06 -5.77 7.10
CA GLY A 430 -21.98 -4.62 6.21
C GLY A 430 -22.81 -4.77 4.96
N ARG A 431 -22.72 -3.73 4.12
CA ARG A 431 -23.29 -3.70 2.78
C ARG A 431 -22.61 -2.66 1.91
N SER A 432 -22.81 -2.79 0.60
CA SER A 432 -22.43 -1.79 -0.40
C SER A 432 -23.61 -1.54 -1.34
N SER A 433 -23.69 -0.33 -1.89
CA SER A 433 -24.63 0.02 -2.96
C SER A 433 -24.11 -0.36 -4.36
N LEU A 434 -22.89 -0.88 -4.45
CA LEU A 434 -22.30 -1.40 -5.68
C LEU A 434 -22.81 -2.80 -6.00
N ASP A 435 -22.72 -3.18 -7.26
CA ASP A 435 -23.00 -4.55 -7.69
C ASP A 435 -22.05 -5.53 -7.00
N ALA A 436 -22.56 -6.72 -6.70
CA ALA A 436 -21.76 -7.79 -6.12
C ALA A 436 -20.69 -8.27 -7.12
N LYS A 437 -19.57 -8.75 -6.61
CA LYS A 437 -18.53 -9.37 -7.44
C LYS A 437 -19.07 -10.61 -8.14
N THR A 438 -18.78 -10.73 -9.43
CA THR A 438 -19.14 -11.82 -10.33
C THR A 438 -17.96 -12.39 -11.09
N GLY A 439 -16.87 -11.64 -11.23
CA GLY A 439 -15.67 -12.01 -11.97
C GLY A 439 -14.72 -12.92 -11.18
N LEU A 440 -13.70 -13.43 -11.88
CA LEU A 440 -12.60 -14.20 -11.29
C LEU A 440 -11.52 -13.26 -10.72
N TRP A 441 -10.44 -13.84 -10.21
CA TRP A 441 -9.21 -13.15 -9.84
C TRP A 441 -8.14 -13.47 -10.87
N THR A 442 -7.64 -12.45 -11.55
CA THR A 442 -6.48 -12.59 -12.45
C THR A 442 -5.20 -12.60 -11.61
N THR A 443 -4.42 -13.66 -11.76
CA THR A 443 -3.13 -13.88 -11.08
C THR A 443 -2.06 -14.29 -12.09
N SER A 444 -0.81 -14.37 -11.66
CA SER A 444 0.32 -14.95 -12.35
C SER A 444 0.10 -16.41 -12.76
N ALA A 445 -0.79 -17.12 -12.04
CA ALA A 445 -1.18 -18.49 -12.33
C ALA A 445 -2.47 -18.60 -13.18
N GLY A 446 -2.93 -17.49 -13.76
CA GLY A 446 -4.14 -17.40 -14.57
C GLY A 446 -5.35 -16.84 -13.82
N ARG A 447 -6.54 -16.96 -14.43
CA ARG A 447 -7.82 -16.50 -13.87
C ARG A 447 -8.44 -17.62 -13.05
N ILE A 448 -8.53 -17.44 -11.74
CA ILE A 448 -8.97 -18.47 -10.78
C ILE A 448 -10.06 -17.97 -9.85
N THR A 449 -10.72 -18.90 -9.18
CA THR A 449 -11.70 -18.57 -8.11
C THR A 449 -10.97 -18.14 -6.84
N ILE A 450 -11.67 -17.43 -5.94
CA ILE A 450 -11.07 -17.01 -4.66
C ILE A 450 -10.72 -18.19 -3.75
N ASP A 451 -11.51 -19.28 -3.78
CA ASP A 451 -11.23 -20.48 -3.00
C ASP A 451 -9.92 -21.14 -3.45
N GLU A 452 -9.74 -21.26 -4.77
CA GLU A 452 -8.51 -21.76 -5.37
C GLU A 452 -7.33 -20.82 -5.11
N TYR A 453 -7.52 -19.51 -5.20
CA TYR A 453 -6.48 -18.53 -4.91
C TYR A 453 -6.00 -18.63 -3.46
N ASN A 454 -6.94 -18.65 -2.51
CA ASN A 454 -6.65 -18.83 -1.09
C ASN A 454 -5.95 -20.15 -0.80
N GLU A 455 -6.37 -21.26 -1.43
CA GLU A 455 -5.72 -22.57 -1.26
C GLU A 455 -4.26 -22.53 -1.74
N ARG A 456 -4.02 -21.99 -2.94
CA ARG A 456 -2.68 -21.88 -3.51
C ARG A 456 -1.79 -20.96 -2.69
N ALA A 457 -2.30 -19.82 -2.22
CA ALA A 457 -1.54 -18.88 -1.39
C ALA A 457 -1.12 -19.52 -0.06
N ARG A 458 -2.00 -20.27 0.62
CA ARG A 458 -1.65 -21.03 1.84
C ARG A 458 -0.59 -22.09 1.58
N GLY A 459 -0.61 -22.71 0.41
CA GLY A 459 0.35 -23.73 -0.01
C GLY A 459 1.68 -23.17 -0.52
N PHE A 460 1.81 -21.84 -0.65
CA PHE A 460 2.96 -21.20 -1.24
C PHE A 460 3.89 -20.58 -0.20
N THR A 461 5.19 -20.76 -0.39
CA THR A 461 6.25 -20.11 0.39
C THR A 461 7.39 -19.78 -0.57
N PRO A 462 7.81 -18.51 -0.68
CA PRO A 462 8.92 -18.14 -1.55
C PRO A 462 10.18 -18.92 -1.20
N THR A 463 11.00 -19.24 -2.21
CA THR A 463 12.17 -20.11 -2.00
C THR A 463 13.16 -19.49 -1.00
N VAL A 464 13.33 -18.17 -1.05
CA VAL A 464 14.19 -17.41 -0.13
C VAL A 464 13.67 -17.37 1.32
N HIS A 465 12.43 -17.80 1.57
CA HIS A 465 11.85 -17.92 2.91
C HIS A 465 11.92 -19.32 3.50
N GLN A 466 12.51 -20.28 2.79
CA GLN A 466 12.80 -21.59 3.38
C GLN A 466 13.74 -21.42 4.59
N GLU A 467 13.63 -22.33 5.56
CA GLU A 467 14.38 -22.28 6.84
C GLU A 467 15.89 -22.02 6.65
N LYS A 468 16.46 -22.59 5.58
CA LYS A 468 17.86 -22.42 5.19
C LYS A 468 18.28 -20.97 4.91
N PHE A 469 17.36 -20.14 4.42
CA PHE A 469 17.65 -18.79 3.91
C PHE A 469 16.99 -17.67 4.72
N ARG A 470 15.94 -17.99 5.50
CA ARG A 470 15.05 -17.02 6.15
C ARG A 470 15.76 -15.89 6.92
N TYR A 471 16.86 -16.21 7.59
CA TYR A 471 17.61 -15.27 8.44
C TYR A 471 18.97 -14.86 7.86
N LEU A 472 19.17 -15.05 6.55
CA LEU A 472 20.36 -14.56 5.85
C LEU A 472 20.07 -13.14 5.34
N ASP A 473 20.37 -12.15 6.17
CA ASP A 473 20.25 -10.73 5.84
C ASP A 473 21.47 -10.20 5.07
N GLU A 474 21.41 -8.94 4.64
CA GLU A 474 22.49 -8.31 3.88
C GLU A 474 23.78 -8.17 4.70
N GLU A 475 23.70 -8.06 6.04
CA GLU A 475 24.88 -8.02 6.89
C GLU A 475 25.54 -9.40 6.98
N TRP A 476 24.77 -10.49 7.05
CA TRP A 476 25.30 -11.85 6.94
C TRP A 476 25.96 -12.07 5.59
N VAL A 477 25.30 -11.69 4.48
CA VAL A 477 25.83 -11.83 3.12
C VAL A 477 27.19 -11.14 2.99
N LYS A 478 27.31 -9.89 3.45
CA LYS A 478 28.56 -9.12 3.41
C LYS A 478 29.77 -9.88 3.98
N TRP A 479 29.58 -10.58 5.11
CA TRP A 479 30.66 -11.35 5.77
C TRP A 479 30.80 -12.79 5.26
N ASN A 480 29.87 -13.27 4.42
CA ASN A 480 29.84 -14.64 3.90
C ASN A 480 29.67 -14.68 2.37
N HIS A 481 30.03 -13.60 1.67
CA HIS A 481 29.75 -13.40 0.24
C HIS A 481 30.46 -14.42 -0.66
N ASP A 482 31.54 -15.04 -0.17
CA ASP A 482 32.31 -16.08 -0.83
C ASP A 482 31.81 -17.50 -0.52
N SER A 483 30.81 -17.64 0.36
CA SER A 483 30.23 -18.93 0.72
C SER A 483 29.30 -19.47 -0.37
N GLU A 484 29.25 -20.80 -0.49
CA GLU A 484 28.29 -21.47 -1.38
C GLU A 484 26.83 -21.13 -1.03
N LEU A 485 26.54 -20.91 0.26
CA LEU A 485 25.21 -20.56 0.74
C LEU A 485 24.77 -19.16 0.27
N ALA A 486 25.67 -18.17 0.30
CA ALA A 486 25.40 -16.84 -0.23
C ALA A 486 25.21 -16.88 -1.76
N ALA A 487 26.06 -17.64 -2.47
CA ALA A 487 25.92 -17.82 -3.92
C ALA A 487 24.58 -18.48 -4.29
N GLU A 488 24.12 -19.45 -3.50
CA GLU A 488 22.83 -20.09 -3.70
C GLU A 488 21.66 -19.14 -3.42
N LEU A 489 21.73 -18.35 -2.34
CA LEU A 489 20.73 -17.32 -2.02
C LEU A 489 20.60 -16.30 -3.17
N TYR A 490 21.72 -15.79 -3.69
CA TYR A 490 21.72 -14.85 -4.83
C TYR A 490 21.15 -15.50 -6.09
N ARG A 491 21.46 -16.76 -6.37
CA ARG A 491 20.90 -17.46 -7.52
C ARG A 491 19.38 -17.59 -7.45
N LEU A 492 18.82 -17.73 -6.24
CA LEU A 492 17.39 -17.96 -6.02
C LEU A 492 16.59 -16.67 -5.85
N GLY A 493 17.13 -15.66 -5.18
CA GLY A 493 16.41 -14.42 -4.86
C GLY A 493 16.57 -13.30 -5.89
N ARG A 494 17.14 -13.59 -7.06
CA ARG A 494 17.16 -12.66 -8.20
C ARG A 494 15.84 -12.76 -8.99
N PRO A 495 15.37 -11.67 -9.63
CA PRO A 495 14.33 -11.72 -10.65
C PRO A 495 14.56 -12.87 -11.63
N GLN A 496 13.48 -13.56 -12.00
CA GLN A 496 13.55 -14.69 -12.92
C GLN A 496 14.15 -14.26 -14.26
N ALA A 497 14.97 -15.13 -14.86
CA ALA A 497 15.66 -14.81 -16.10
C ALA A 497 14.66 -14.74 -17.28
N PRO A 498 14.75 -13.73 -18.17
CA PRO A 498 13.93 -13.65 -19.38
C PRO A 498 14.04 -14.91 -20.25
N GLY A 499 12.92 -15.32 -20.86
CA GLY A 499 12.89 -16.45 -21.81
C GLY A 499 12.97 -17.85 -21.19
N LYS A 500 13.01 -17.98 -19.86
CA LYS A 500 12.76 -19.27 -19.19
C LYS A 500 11.25 -19.43 -18.98
N VAL A 501 10.61 -20.26 -19.79
CA VAL A 501 9.23 -20.69 -19.54
C VAL A 501 9.24 -21.56 -18.29
N ASN A 502 8.45 -21.21 -17.28
CA ASN A 502 8.21 -22.05 -16.10
C ASN A 502 7.74 -23.44 -16.57
N GLN A 503 8.54 -24.47 -16.31
CA GLN A 503 8.12 -25.87 -16.42
C GLN A 503 7.36 -26.29 -15.18
#